data_AF-A0A2E3DGN0-F1
#
_entry.id   AF-A0A2E3DGN0-F1
#
_cell.length_a   1.000
_cell.length_b   1.000
_cell.length_c   1.000
_cell.angle_alpha   90.00
_cell.angle_beta   90.00
_cell.angle_gamma   90.00
#
_symmetry.space_group_name_H-M   'P 1'
#
loop_
_entity.id
_entity.type
_entity.pdbx_description
1 polymer ?
#
loop_
_entity_poly.entity_id
_entity_poly.type
_entity_poly.pdbx_seq_one_letter_code
_entity_poly.pdbx_strand_id
1 'polypeptide(L)'
;MKRSRKLIVDKLEQRIVLSASPWQNPIEAMDINHDSFISPIDALLPINMMNESGSNQMLSVGAPPILADMMADAESYYMDANGDGYLSPADALGVINILAEGEYLPDWQEHLPSETHDTFPDSPENAAHLEMDWGYAFIESEINNAYDVDAFQFIAEDDRVAIDVFNEGLPSGVLVELLNENMELLAHAESGNDYQWCEGNIDVPVNVDATYFVIVSALDAEETGHYVLDIFQYEDHWWEPEHDSELGDDIHGDVADSASALILDSGFSTINSHIDWTGDIDQFSVQVNDGQLSAYVYQGETDNLLRISVTDHDGNLIGLTQGDAEGAWIELSVADGDYYVAVDSINSETSSYTLDVSHWSDETWEHEADSMMGDDIHTNEIGPEATILENTDYDYTQNISHIDFEGDLDIYQFVAAESFASVTVYANDWESQNLPGVTLYDASGTQMEPVSPSDYNDLFDPADNLYVRDMDIFDWEWNEIEEEFEEDQFADSFYDENLEEFEEFEEPEVVICWVWPGGMYPVTEGDTYFIEINGGFDSRFSGQYSLELSHFSPDYFDPFLDDFEHESDE
;
A
#
# COMPACT_ATOMS: atom_id res chain seq x y z
N MET A 1 -12.71 73.58 3.72
CA MET A 1 -12.67 72.57 4.80
C MET A 1 -13.00 71.22 4.17
N LYS A 2 -11.99 70.46 3.72
CA LYS A 2 -12.18 69.06 3.32
C LYS A 2 -11.81 68.21 4.53
N ARG A 3 -12.79 67.54 5.14
CA ARG A 3 -12.54 66.53 6.19
C ARG A 3 -11.85 65.35 5.51
N SER A 4 -10.58 65.09 5.81
CA SER A 4 -10.01 63.77 5.53
C SER A 4 -10.65 62.80 6.51
N ARG A 5 -11.29 61.74 6.00
CA ARG A 5 -11.54 60.54 6.80
C ARG A 5 -10.15 59.95 7.06
N LYS A 6 -9.78 59.81 8.34
CA LYS A 6 -8.64 58.97 8.70
C LYS A 6 -9.03 57.55 8.31
N LEU A 7 -8.17 56.89 7.52
CA LEU A 7 -8.15 55.44 7.43
C LEU A 7 -7.82 54.95 8.83
N ILE A 8 -8.77 54.28 9.47
CA ILE A 8 -8.52 53.47 10.64
C ILE A 8 -8.31 52.09 10.06
N VAL A 9 -7.13 51.51 10.31
CA VAL A 9 -6.91 50.09 10.13
C VAL A 9 -7.68 49.45 11.27
N ASP A 10 -8.82 48.84 10.98
CA ASP A 10 -9.40 47.89 11.91
C ASP A 10 -8.40 46.74 12.01
N LYS A 11 -8.00 46.42 13.24
CA LYS A 11 -7.23 45.21 13.52
C LYS A 11 -8.17 44.08 13.11
N LEU A 12 -7.78 43.29 12.10
CA LEU A 12 -8.51 42.07 11.75
C LEU A 12 -8.77 41.33 13.06
N GLU A 13 -10.04 41.04 13.34
CA GLU A 13 -10.43 40.06 14.36
C GLU A 13 -9.67 38.77 14.00
N GLN A 14 -9.13 38.05 14.99
CA GLN A 14 -8.37 36.82 14.77
C GLN A 14 -9.17 35.94 13.82
N ARG A 15 -8.74 35.91 12.56
CA ARG A 15 -9.30 35.03 11.54
C ARG A 15 -8.62 33.71 11.79
N ILE A 16 -9.24 32.91 12.64
CA ILE A 16 -9.37 31.50 12.31
C ILE A 16 -10.22 31.48 11.02
N VAL A 17 -9.93 30.57 10.10
CA VAL A 17 -10.51 30.43 8.75
C VAL A 17 -9.81 31.24 7.64
N LEU A 18 -8.67 30.71 7.17
CA LEU A 18 -8.52 30.43 5.74
C LEU A 18 -9.33 29.14 5.49
N SER A 19 -10.07 29.07 4.37
CA SER A 19 -10.82 27.87 3.99
C SER A 19 -9.85 26.70 3.97
N ALA A 20 -9.95 25.82 4.96
CA ALA A 20 -9.13 24.62 5.06
C ALA A 20 -10.06 23.44 4.78
N SER A 21 -9.55 22.50 4.00
CA SER A 21 -10.25 21.32 3.52
C SER A 21 -9.57 20.11 4.15
N PRO A 22 -10.30 19.03 4.53
CA PRO A 22 -9.66 17.83 5.08
C PRO A 22 -8.76 17.12 4.05
N TRP A 23 -8.79 17.53 2.78
CA TRP A 23 -7.90 17.08 1.71
C TRP A 23 -6.75 18.05 1.40
N GLN A 24 -6.55 19.09 2.22
CA GLN A 24 -5.45 20.03 2.09
C GLN A 24 -4.40 19.73 3.14
N ASN A 25 -3.12 19.80 2.77
CA ASN A 25 -2.05 19.59 3.73
C ASN A 25 -2.07 20.72 4.77
N PRO A 26 -2.23 20.39 6.07
CA PRO A 26 -2.40 21.37 7.13
C PRO A 26 -1.10 22.13 7.46
N ILE A 27 0.06 21.54 7.17
CA ILE A 27 1.38 22.12 7.43
C ILE A 27 1.84 22.97 6.25
N GLU A 28 1.80 22.39 5.05
CA GLU A 28 2.10 23.12 3.81
C GLU A 28 1.18 22.71 2.67
N ALA A 29 0.21 23.57 2.37
CA ALA A 29 -0.85 23.30 1.40
C ALA A 29 -0.37 22.91 -0.01
N MET A 30 0.84 23.29 -0.42
CA MET A 30 1.38 23.02 -1.76
C MET A 30 2.30 21.79 -1.81
N ASP A 31 2.57 21.18 -0.65
CA ASP A 31 3.26 19.89 -0.51
C ASP A 31 2.17 18.80 -0.42
N ILE A 32 1.84 18.21 -1.56
CA ILE A 32 0.67 17.33 -1.71
C ILE A 32 0.98 15.91 -1.22
N ASN A 33 2.21 15.45 -1.43
CA ASN A 33 2.66 14.17 -0.91
C ASN A 33 3.20 14.23 0.52
N HIS A 34 3.27 15.43 1.10
CA HIS A 34 3.74 15.68 2.46
C HIS A 34 5.17 15.19 2.70
N ASP A 35 6.04 15.27 1.69
CA ASP A 35 7.44 14.88 1.81
C ASP A 35 8.36 16.00 2.34
N SER A 36 7.76 17.11 2.77
CA SER A 36 8.39 18.37 3.20
C SER A 36 9.01 19.19 2.06
N PHE A 37 8.87 18.78 0.79
CA PHE A 37 9.38 19.49 -0.37
C PHE A 37 8.30 19.76 -1.41
N ILE A 38 8.05 21.04 -1.70
CA ILE A 38 7.26 21.40 -2.89
C ILE A 38 8.08 21.09 -4.14
N SER A 39 7.70 20.05 -4.87
CA SER A 39 8.42 19.52 -6.03
C SER A 39 7.47 19.24 -7.20
N PRO A 40 8.00 18.87 -8.39
CA PRO A 40 7.14 18.56 -9.53
C PRO A 40 6.15 17.41 -9.29
N ILE A 41 6.39 16.50 -8.34
CA ILE A 41 5.46 15.41 -8.05
C ILE A 41 4.14 15.95 -7.48
N ASP A 42 4.19 17.01 -6.67
CA ASP A 42 3.03 17.67 -6.08
C ASP A 42 2.13 18.29 -7.14
N ALA A 43 2.67 18.68 -8.29
CA ALA A 43 1.85 19.11 -9.42
C ALA A 43 1.28 17.94 -10.22
N LEU A 44 1.99 16.81 -10.28
CA LEU A 44 1.60 15.65 -11.08
C LEU A 44 0.46 14.85 -10.43
N LEU A 45 0.44 14.74 -9.09
CA LEU A 45 -0.56 13.96 -8.37
C LEU A 45 -2.01 14.43 -8.66
N PRO A 46 -2.39 15.72 -8.48
CA PRO A 46 -3.73 16.18 -8.82
C PRO A 46 -4.03 16.11 -10.33
N ILE A 47 -3.01 16.26 -11.19
CA ILE A 47 -3.18 16.14 -12.65
C ILE A 47 -3.57 14.70 -13.02
N ASN A 48 -2.87 13.71 -12.46
CA ASN A 48 -3.15 12.30 -12.71
C ASN A 48 -4.54 11.94 -12.19
N MET A 49 -4.86 12.33 -10.95
CA MET A 49 -6.16 12.05 -10.37
C MET A 49 -7.30 12.69 -11.17
N MET A 50 -7.14 13.93 -11.64
CA MET A 50 -8.13 14.56 -12.53
C MET A 50 -8.26 13.88 -13.90
N ASN A 51 -7.20 13.26 -14.42
CA ASN A 51 -7.29 12.53 -15.69
C ASN A 51 -8.07 11.22 -15.53
N GLU A 52 -8.06 10.65 -14.33
CA GLU A 52 -8.75 9.43 -13.95
C GLU A 52 -10.22 9.68 -13.56
N SER A 53 -10.46 10.50 -12.54
CA SER A 53 -11.80 10.74 -11.98
C SER A 53 -12.50 11.97 -12.57
N GLY A 54 -11.77 12.88 -13.20
CA GLY A 54 -12.27 14.19 -13.64
C GLY A 54 -12.16 15.26 -12.54
N SER A 55 -12.65 16.47 -12.83
CA SER A 55 -12.75 17.52 -11.81
C SER A 55 -14.07 17.40 -11.05
N ASN A 56 -14.00 16.99 -9.78
CA ASN A 56 -15.15 16.71 -8.93
C ASN A 56 -14.96 17.28 -7.51
N GLN A 57 -16.00 17.14 -6.67
CA GLN A 57 -15.89 17.42 -5.24
C GLN A 57 -14.97 16.37 -4.60
N MET A 58 -14.08 16.77 -3.70
CA MET A 58 -13.14 15.84 -3.06
C MET A 58 -13.84 14.68 -2.35
N LEU A 59 -14.96 14.96 -1.67
CA LEU A 59 -15.81 13.94 -1.03
C LEU A 59 -16.21 12.78 -1.97
N SER A 60 -16.34 13.06 -3.28
CA SER A 60 -16.68 12.05 -4.30
C SER A 60 -15.47 11.42 -4.99
N VAL A 61 -14.28 11.96 -4.77
CA VAL A 61 -13.02 11.41 -5.29
C VAL A 61 -12.50 10.35 -4.33
N GLY A 62 -12.52 10.60 -3.02
CA GLY A 62 -12.10 9.64 -2.02
C GLY A 62 -12.16 10.20 -0.60
N ALA A 63 -11.90 9.32 0.38
CA ALA A 63 -11.74 9.72 1.77
C ALA A 63 -10.52 10.67 1.94
N PRO A 64 -10.55 11.61 2.89
CA PRO A 64 -9.42 12.50 3.15
C PRO A 64 -8.23 11.77 3.79
N PRO A 65 -6.99 12.28 3.63
CA PRO A 65 -5.78 11.66 4.19
C PRO A 65 -5.81 11.46 5.70
N ILE A 66 -6.57 12.26 6.45
CA ILE A 66 -6.80 12.06 7.90
C ILE A 66 -7.39 10.68 8.24
N LEU A 67 -7.99 9.99 7.25
CA LEU A 67 -8.53 8.64 7.37
C LEU A 67 -7.65 7.55 6.72
N ALA A 68 -6.44 7.89 6.24
CA ALA A 68 -5.57 6.98 5.47
C ALA A 68 -5.22 5.68 6.20
N ASP A 69 -4.97 5.74 7.51
CA ASP A 69 -4.66 4.54 8.32
C ASP A 69 -5.91 3.81 8.82
N MET A 70 -7.11 4.34 8.51
CA MET A 70 -8.39 3.87 9.03
C MET A 70 -9.27 3.26 7.94
N MET A 71 -8.97 3.52 6.67
CA MET A 71 -9.71 3.04 5.51
C MET A 71 -8.75 2.57 4.42
N ALA A 72 -8.90 1.34 3.95
CA ALA A 72 -7.99 0.72 2.97
C ALA A 72 -7.88 1.46 1.62
N ASP A 73 -8.92 2.23 1.25
CA ASP A 73 -9.02 2.97 -0.03
C ASP A 73 -8.83 4.49 0.12
N ALA A 74 -8.40 4.98 1.28
CA ALA A 74 -8.14 6.40 1.47
C ALA A 74 -6.79 6.77 0.81
N GLU A 75 -6.85 7.51 -0.31
CA GLU A 75 -5.66 8.09 -0.94
C GLU A 75 -4.91 8.97 0.05
N SER A 76 -3.65 8.66 0.29
CA SER A 76 -2.83 9.30 1.31
C SER A 76 -2.28 10.68 0.90
N TYR A 77 -2.87 11.34 -0.09
CA TYR A 77 -2.36 12.58 -0.68
C TYR A 77 -3.32 13.76 -0.50
N TYR A 78 -2.76 14.94 -0.22
CA TYR A 78 -3.51 16.16 0.01
C TYR A 78 -3.85 16.90 -1.29
N MET A 79 -4.77 16.33 -2.07
CA MET A 79 -5.04 16.75 -3.45
C MET A 79 -5.72 18.13 -3.60
N ASP A 80 -6.26 18.73 -2.53
CA ASP A 80 -6.94 20.02 -2.53
C ASP A 80 -6.02 21.13 -2.02
N ALA A 81 -4.93 21.38 -2.75
CA ALA A 81 -3.92 22.36 -2.37
C ALA A 81 -4.49 23.78 -2.16
N ASN A 82 -5.61 24.11 -2.82
CA ASN A 82 -6.21 25.44 -2.71
C ASN A 82 -7.29 25.56 -1.60
N GLY A 83 -7.72 24.43 -1.03
CA GLY A 83 -8.64 24.34 0.11
C GLY A 83 -10.09 24.71 -0.24
N ASP A 84 -10.52 24.52 -1.49
CA ASP A 84 -11.88 24.87 -1.94
C ASP A 84 -12.85 23.69 -2.02
N GLY A 85 -12.39 22.49 -1.68
CA GLY A 85 -13.18 21.26 -1.63
C GLY A 85 -13.32 20.52 -2.95
N TYR A 86 -12.60 20.95 -3.98
CA TYR A 86 -12.71 20.37 -5.32
C TYR A 86 -11.36 19.97 -5.83
N LEU A 87 -11.29 18.77 -6.40
CA LEU A 87 -10.18 18.42 -7.26
C LEU A 87 -10.29 19.19 -8.57
N SER A 88 -9.39 20.14 -8.80
CA SER A 88 -9.48 21.03 -9.95
C SER A 88 -8.09 21.42 -10.52
N PRO A 89 -8.06 22.02 -11.72
CA PRO A 89 -6.81 22.56 -12.24
C PRO A 89 -6.21 23.68 -11.39
N ALA A 90 -6.96 24.26 -10.44
CA ALA A 90 -6.42 25.27 -9.53
C ALA A 90 -5.41 24.68 -8.54
N ASP A 91 -5.63 23.43 -8.12
CA ASP A 91 -4.79 22.71 -7.15
C ASP A 91 -3.39 22.47 -7.71
N ALA A 92 -3.30 21.92 -8.92
CA ALA A 92 -2.02 21.79 -9.62
C ALA A 92 -1.39 23.14 -10.02
N LEU A 93 -2.21 24.15 -10.35
CA LEU A 93 -1.70 25.45 -10.81
C LEU A 93 -0.98 26.21 -9.70
N GLY A 94 -1.41 26.06 -8.44
CA GLY A 94 -0.72 26.64 -7.27
C GLY A 94 0.73 26.19 -7.19
N VAL A 95 0.93 24.88 -7.16
CA VAL A 95 2.24 24.23 -7.15
C VAL A 95 3.10 24.66 -8.35
N ILE A 96 2.54 24.59 -9.57
CA ILE A 96 3.27 24.96 -10.80
C ILE A 96 3.77 26.41 -10.74
N ASN A 97 2.95 27.33 -10.20
CA ASN A 97 3.36 28.74 -10.11
C ASN A 97 4.53 28.92 -9.14
N ILE A 98 4.53 28.25 -7.98
CA ILE A 98 5.63 28.30 -7.00
C ILE A 98 6.92 27.76 -7.62
N LEU A 99 6.86 26.60 -8.25
CA LEU A 99 8.01 26.00 -8.94
C LEU A 99 8.54 26.90 -10.06
N ALA A 100 7.66 27.54 -10.83
CA ALA A 100 8.04 28.44 -11.91
C ALA A 100 8.67 29.77 -11.42
N GLU A 101 8.32 30.22 -10.21
CA GLU A 101 8.92 31.39 -9.57
C GLU A 101 10.33 31.11 -9.02
N GLY A 102 10.72 29.83 -8.94
CA GLY A 102 12.03 29.39 -8.45
C GLY A 102 12.17 29.53 -6.93
N GLU A 103 11.06 29.64 -6.22
CA GLU A 103 11.01 29.53 -4.76
C GLU A 103 11.07 28.04 -4.40
N TYR A 104 12.29 27.48 -4.45
CA TYR A 104 12.58 26.27 -3.69
C TYR A 104 12.60 26.71 -2.22
N LEU A 105 11.55 26.40 -1.47
CA LEU A 105 11.54 26.58 -0.03
C LEU A 105 12.31 25.39 0.57
N PRO A 106 13.52 25.60 1.12
CA PRO A 106 14.17 24.55 1.90
C PRO A 106 13.40 24.39 3.21
N ASP A 107 13.17 23.13 3.61
CA ASP A 107 12.93 22.65 4.98
C ASP A 107 12.22 23.67 5.90
N TRP A 108 10.91 23.48 6.09
CA TRP A 108 10.00 24.34 6.86
C TRP A 108 10.40 24.56 8.33
N GLN A 109 11.52 23.98 8.78
CA GLN A 109 12.18 24.30 10.06
C GLN A 109 12.59 25.77 10.27
N GLU A 110 12.33 26.71 9.34
CA GLU A 110 12.42 28.16 9.64
C GLU A 110 11.29 28.61 10.57
N HIS A 111 11.45 28.31 11.86
CA HIS A 111 10.80 28.91 13.04
C HIS A 111 9.43 29.55 12.76
N LEU A 112 8.37 28.72 12.82
CA LEU A 112 7.01 29.21 12.98
C LEU A 112 6.98 30.31 14.06
N PRO A 113 6.27 31.43 13.81
CA PRO A 113 6.32 32.58 14.68
C PRO A 113 5.73 32.25 16.06
N SER A 114 6.60 32.13 17.07
CA SER A 114 6.15 31.73 18.41
C SER A 114 5.03 32.61 18.98
N GLU A 115 4.03 31.95 19.56
CA GLU A 115 2.93 32.53 20.28
C GLU A 115 3.48 33.38 21.43
N THR A 116 3.14 34.65 21.41
CA THR A 116 3.70 35.59 22.40
C THR A 116 3.02 35.47 23.77
N HIS A 117 1.85 34.84 23.82
CA HIS A 117 0.99 34.64 24.97
C HIS A 117 0.05 33.48 24.66
N ASP A 118 -0.33 32.76 25.71
CA ASP A 118 -1.39 31.76 25.68
C ASP A 118 -2.68 32.28 25.01
N THR A 119 -3.01 31.63 23.89
CA THR A 119 -4.12 31.96 23.01
C THR A 119 -5.38 31.21 23.39
N PHE A 120 -5.26 30.01 23.96
CA PHE A 120 -6.38 29.10 24.17
C PHE A 120 -6.61 28.78 25.65
N PRO A 121 -7.80 28.28 26.03
CA PRO A 121 -8.13 28.05 27.43
C PRO A 121 -7.68 26.66 27.90
N ASP A 122 -7.14 26.54 29.11
CA ASP A 122 -6.56 25.28 29.62
C ASP A 122 -7.55 24.29 30.24
N SER A 123 -8.86 24.54 30.14
CA SER A 123 -9.86 23.74 30.83
C SER A 123 -11.12 23.49 30.00
N PRO A 124 -11.72 22.28 30.11
CA PRO A 124 -13.00 22.00 29.48
C PRO A 124 -14.12 22.99 29.88
N GLU A 125 -14.08 23.58 31.07
CA GLU A 125 -15.11 24.52 31.54
C GLU A 125 -15.17 25.84 30.73
N ASN A 126 -14.06 26.20 30.09
CA ASN A 126 -13.93 27.43 29.31
C ASN A 126 -13.33 27.19 27.92
N ALA A 127 -13.32 25.94 27.44
CA ALA A 127 -12.74 25.51 26.18
C ALA A 127 -13.15 26.38 25.00
N ALA A 128 -12.21 26.62 24.09
CA ALA A 128 -12.44 27.36 22.86
C ALA A 128 -13.42 26.60 21.96
N HIS A 129 -14.43 27.29 21.44
CA HIS A 129 -15.39 26.65 20.53
C HIS A 129 -14.79 26.58 19.13
N LEU A 130 -14.72 25.36 18.60
CA LEU A 130 -14.33 25.13 17.22
C LEU A 130 -15.52 25.42 16.31
N GLU A 131 -15.32 26.37 15.41
CA GLU A 131 -16.23 26.54 14.27
C GLU A 131 -15.76 25.58 13.19
N MET A 132 -16.58 24.58 12.88
CA MET A 132 -16.29 23.59 11.86
C MET A 132 -16.92 24.01 10.54
N ASP A 133 -16.13 23.97 9.47
CA ASP A 133 -16.59 24.16 8.10
C ASP A 133 -16.52 22.79 7.40
N TRP A 134 -17.68 22.27 6.97
CA TRP A 134 -17.82 20.93 6.39
C TRP A 134 -17.35 19.78 7.30
N GLY A 135 -17.71 19.85 8.58
CA GLY A 135 -17.27 18.85 9.57
C GLY A 135 -15.79 18.96 9.94
N TYR A 136 -15.04 19.88 9.33
CA TYR A 136 -13.60 20.01 9.52
C TYR A 136 -13.22 21.26 10.34
N ALA A 137 -12.25 21.12 11.22
CA ALA A 137 -11.58 22.21 11.92
C ALA A 137 -10.07 21.98 11.92
N PHE A 138 -9.34 23.06 11.61
CA PHE A 138 -7.88 23.11 11.62
C PHE A 138 -7.41 24.08 12.72
N ILE A 139 -6.44 23.65 13.51
CA ILE A 139 -5.85 24.43 14.59
C ILE A 139 -4.33 24.34 14.51
N GLU A 140 -3.68 25.49 14.38
CA GLU A 140 -2.23 25.65 14.54
C GLU A 140 -2.00 26.43 15.84
N SER A 141 -1.27 25.85 16.80
CA SER A 141 -0.98 26.51 18.08
C SER A 141 0.30 26.01 18.75
N GLU A 142 0.54 26.45 19.98
CA GLU A 142 1.74 26.16 20.75
C GLU A 142 1.41 25.85 22.21
N ILE A 143 2.01 24.76 22.70
CA ILE A 143 2.27 24.59 24.12
C ILE A 143 3.34 25.62 24.49
N ASN A 144 2.91 26.78 24.96
CA ASN A 144 3.75 27.98 25.04
C ASN A 144 4.44 28.15 26.41
N ASN A 145 4.06 27.34 27.40
CA ASN A 145 4.70 27.31 28.70
C ASN A 145 4.70 25.91 29.35
N ALA A 146 5.46 25.74 30.42
CA ALA A 146 5.43 24.47 31.17
C ALA A 146 4.07 24.31 31.86
N TYR A 147 3.49 23.12 31.73
CA TYR A 147 2.18 22.69 32.20
C TYR A 147 1.02 23.34 31.46
N ASP A 148 1.30 23.89 30.28
CA ASP A 148 0.31 24.45 29.38
C ASP A 148 -0.55 23.34 28.77
N VAL A 149 -1.82 23.66 28.60
CA VAL A 149 -2.83 22.76 28.05
C VAL A 149 -3.76 23.64 27.23
N ASP A 150 -4.15 23.17 26.05
CA ASP A 150 -5.16 23.83 25.23
C ASP A 150 -6.42 22.99 25.20
N ALA A 151 -7.56 23.62 25.50
CA ALA A 151 -8.86 22.97 25.51
C ALA A 151 -9.78 23.55 24.43
N PHE A 152 -10.28 22.67 23.60
CA PHE A 152 -11.23 22.93 22.53
C PHE A 152 -12.54 22.19 22.77
N GLN A 153 -13.63 22.69 22.19
CA GLN A 153 -14.93 22.02 22.22
C GLN A 153 -15.63 22.13 20.87
N PHE A 154 -16.35 21.07 20.50
CA PHE A 154 -17.23 21.07 19.33
C PHE A 154 -18.54 20.34 19.66
N ILE A 155 -19.54 20.55 18.81
CA ILE A 155 -20.79 19.79 18.85
C ILE A 155 -20.73 18.82 17.67
N ALA A 156 -20.97 17.54 17.93
CA ALA A 156 -20.94 16.54 16.88
C ALA A 156 -22.10 16.78 15.89
N GLU A 157 -21.78 16.98 14.61
CA GLU A 157 -22.72 17.10 13.51
C GLU A 157 -22.92 15.76 12.80
N ASP A 158 -21.89 14.91 12.77
CA ASP A 158 -21.90 13.56 12.19
C ASP A 158 -21.59 12.49 13.27
N ASP A 159 -21.65 11.19 12.92
CA ASP A 159 -21.61 10.09 13.89
C ASP A 159 -20.21 9.50 14.15
N ARG A 160 -19.18 9.97 13.44
CA ARG A 160 -17.77 9.73 13.76
C ARG A 160 -16.96 11.02 13.83
N VAL A 161 -15.85 10.95 14.56
CA VAL A 161 -14.83 12.00 14.58
C VAL A 161 -13.44 11.40 14.44
N ALA A 162 -12.70 11.89 13.46
CA ALA A 162 -11.27 11.70 13.32
C ALA A 162 -10.52 12.92 13.87
N ILE A 163 -9.43 12.69 14.58
CA ILE A 163 -8.52 13.73 15.07
C ILE A 163 -7.11 13.30 14.76
N ASP A 164 -6.34 14.16 14.12
CA ASP A 164 -4.92 13.94 13.84
C ASP A 164 -4.09 15.09 14.40
N VAL A 165 -2.89 14.76 14.88
CA VAL A 165 -2.00 15.72 15.53
C VAL A 165 -0.57 15.63 14.98
N PHE A 166 -0.10 16.76 14.47
CA PHE A 166 1.27 16.90 13.97
C PHE A 166 2.15 17.59 15.00
N ASN A 167 3.28 16.96 15.32
CA ASN A 167 4.26 17.48 16.25
C ASN A 167 5.33 18.34 15.55
N GLU A 168 5.16 19.65 15.62
CA GLU A 168 6.05 20.62 14.96
C GLU A 168 7.14 21.19 15.89
N GLY A 169 7.34 20.63 17.08
CA GLY A 169 8.42 21.13 17.95
C GLY A 169 8.51 20.64 19.40
N LEU A 170 7.80 19.58 19.79
CA LEU A 170 7.89 18.99 21.13
C LEU A 170 8.76 17.73 21.13
N PRO A 171 9.94 17.74 21.77
CA PRO A 171 10.87 16.60 21.76
C PRO A 171 10.29 15.28 22.28
N SER A 172 9.36 15.33 23.23
CA SER A 172 8.71 14.15 23.80
C SER A 172 7.36 13.83 23.16
N GLY A 173 6.82 14.73 22.34
CA GLY A 173 5.53 14.58 21.66
C GLY A 173 4.35 15.32 22.29
N VAL A 174 3.22 15.27 21.58
CA VAL A 174 1.95 15.87 21.95
C VAL A 174 1.01 14.75 22.42
N LEU A 175 0.25 15.00 23.48
CA LEU A 175 -0.87 14.18 23.94
C LEU A 175 -2.19 14.91 23.61
N VAL A 176 -3.07 14.22 22.91
CA VAL A 176 -4.44 14.67 22.63
C VAL A 176 -5.43 13.75 23.33
N GLU A 177 -6.35 14.30 24.11
CA GLU A 177 -7.42 13.57 24.79
C GLU A 177 -8.80 14.05 24.31
N LEU A 178 -9.67 13.11 23.93
CA LEU A 178 -11.07 13.36 23.59
C LEU A 178 -11.98 12.97 24.75
N LEU A 179 -12.74 13.95 25.27
CA LEU A 179 -13.65 13.78 26.39
C LEU A 179 -15.11 13.98 25.96
N ASN A 180 -16.02 13.23 26.59
CA ASN A 180 -17.47 13.42 26.40
C ASN A 180 -18.04 14.58 27.27
N GLU A 181 -19.33 14.85 27.13
CA GLU A 181 -20.04 15.90 27.91
C GLU A 181 -19.96 15.72 29.45
N ASN A 182 -19.67 14.51 29.92
CA ASN A 182 -19.53 14.17 31.34
C ASN A 182 -18.06 14.22 31.83
N MET A 183 -17.12 14.67 30.97
CA MET A 183 -15.68 14.69 31.22
C MET A 183 -15.07 13.29 31.39
N GLU A 184 -15.66 12.28 30.76
CA GLU A 184 -15.10 10.94 30.69
C GLU A 184 -14.24 10.84 29.42
N LEU A 185 -13.03 10.28 29.56
CA LEU A 185 -12.13 10.01 28.45
C LEU A 185 -12.73 8.96 27.52
N LEU A 186 -12.81 9.29 26.24
CA LEU A 186 -13.26 8.38 25.18
C LEU A 186 -12.08 7.78 24.44
N ALA A 187 -11.13 8.61 24.04
CA ALA A 187 -9.92 8.22 23.33
C ALA A 187 -8.80 9.22 23.61
N HIS A 188 -7.56 8.79 23.36
CA HIS A 188 -6.39 9.66 23.36
C HIS A 188 -5.41 9.20 22.30
N ALA A 189 -4.55 10.12 21.86
CA ALA A 189 -3.49 9.86 20.90
C ALA A 189 -2.20 10.57 21.32
N GLU A 190 -1.06 9.99 20.93
CA GLU A 190 0.28 10.47 21.27
C GLU A 190 1.12 10.54 20.00
N SER A 191 1.63 11.71 19.63
CA SER A 191 2.33 11.90 18.34
C SER A 191 3.82 11.50 18.33
N GLY A 192 4.40 11.07 19.46
CA GLY A 192 5.80 10.65 19.50
C GLY A 192 6.83 11.77 19.28
N ASN A 193 8.08 11.38 19.01
CA ASN A 193 9.25 12.29 18.99
C ASN A 193 9.77 12.65 17.59
N ASP A 194 9.10 12.20 16.53
CA ASP A 194 9.56 12.33 15.16
C ASP A 194 8.45 12.86 14.24
N TYR A 195 8.86 13.51 13.15
CA TYR A 195 7.96 13.95 12.07
C TYR A 195 7.60 12.72 11.24
N GLN A 196 6.83 11.79 11.81
CA GLN A 196 6.34 10.60 11.14
C GLN A 196 4.83 10.71 10.99
N TRP A 197 4.33 10.32 9.81
CA TRP A 197 2.91 10.31 9.46
C TRP A 197 2.07 9.70 10.58
N CYS A 198 0.99 10.40 10.95
CA CYS A 198 -0.19 9.83 11.59
C CYS A 198 0.03 9.02 12.87
N GLU A 199 1.17 9.16 13.58
CA GLU A 199 1.41 8.36 14.80
C GLU A 199 0.45 8.72 15.95
N GLY A 200 -0.23 9.87 15.87
CA GLY A 200 -1.20 10.33 16.85
C GLY A 200 -2.61 10.53 16.29
N ASN A 201 -3.32 9.46 15.98
CA ASN A 201 -4.70 9.54 15.47
C ASN A 201 -5.77 9.06 16.48
N ILE A 202 -6.95 9.68 16.42
CA ILE A 202 -8.16 9.22 17.10
C ILE A 202 -9.23 9.05 16.02
N ASP A 203 -9.85 7.87 15.92
CA ASP A 203 -11.16 7.70 15.29
C ASP A 203 -12.07 6.95 16.25
N VAL A 204 -13.20 7.58 16.59
CA VAL A 204 -14.21 6.97 17.44
C VAL A 204 -15.62 7.39 17.04
N PRO A 205 -16.62 6.52 17.28
CA PRO A 205 -18.02 6.88 17.16
C PRO A 205 -18.41 7.94 18.20
N VAL A 206 -19.21 8.90 17.76
CA VAL A 206 -19.77 10.00 18.58
C VAL A 206 -21.29 10.08 18.44
N ASN A 207 -21.93 10.73 19.41
CA ASN A 207 -23.37 10.97 19.37
C ASN A 207 -23.61 12.34 18.76
N VAL A 208 -24.28 12.37 17.61
CA VAL A 208 -24.77 13.61 16.98
C VAL A 208 -25.52 14.48 18.00
N ASP A 209 -25.34 15.80 17.91
CA ASP A 209 -25.83 16.84 18.81
C ASP A 209 -25.21 16.83 20.24
N ALA A 210 -24.28 15.92 20.56
CA ALA A 210 -23.57 15.93 21.83
C ALA A 210 -22.32 16.82 21.78
N THR A 211 -21.91 17.34 22.94
CA THR A 211 -20.70 18.18 23.08
C THR A 211 -19.51 17.33 23.48
N TYR A 212 -18.40 17.56 22.78
CA TYR A 212 -17.11 16.90 23.02
C TYR A 212 -16.03 17.93 23.28
N PHE A 213 -15.01 17.53 24.03
CA PHE A 213 -13.86 18.37 24.38
C PHE A 213 -12.57 17.71 23.92
N VAL A 214 -11.72 18.47 23.25
CA VAL A 214 -10.39 18.03 22.83
C VAL A 214 -9.37 18.76 23.69
N ILE A 215 -8.51 18.02 24.36
CA ILE A 215 -7.50 18.55 25.28
C ILE A 215 -6.13 18.21 24.71
N VAL A 216 -5.33 19.23 24.45
CA VAL A 216 -3.98 19.09 23.88
C VAL A 216 -2.96 19.51 24.93
N SER A 217 -1.92 18.69 25.12
CA SER A 217 -0.85 18.95 26.07
C SER A 217 0.47 18.32 25.63
N ALA A 218 1.58 18.72 26.23
CA ALA A 218 2.86 18.05 26.02
C ALA A 218 2.94 16.72 26.80
N LEU A 219 3.54 15.69 26.21
CA LEU A 219 3.82 14.43 26.91
C LEU A 219 4.77 14.61 28.10
N ASP A 220 5.79 15.46 27.94
CA ASP A 220 6.52 16.04 29.07
C ASP A 220 5.97 17.43 29.36
N ALA A 221 5.26 17.56 30.49
CA ALA A 221 4.63 18.80 30.89
C ALA A 221 5.60 19.98 31.07
N GLU A 222 6.92 19.79 31.08
CA GLU A 222 7.87 20.92 31.11
C GLU A 222 8.30 21.42 29.71
N GLU A 223 7.91 20.71 28.64
CA GLU A 223 8.22 21.06 27.26
C GLU A 223 7.27 22.11 26.69
N THR A 224 7.75 22.75 25.62
CA THR A 224 7.03 23.76 24.85
C THR A 224 7.36 23.55 23.39
N GLY A 225 6.38 23.71 22.50
CA GLY A 225 6.58 23.56 21.07
C GLY A 225 5.29 23.77 20.30
N HIS A 226 5.42 23.74 18.98
CA HIS A 226 4.31 23.91 18.05
C HIS A 226 3.60 22.57 17.83
N TYR A 227 2.29 22.64 17.63
CA TYR A 227 1.51 21.51 17.15
C TYR A 227 0.46 22.00 16.15
N VAL A 228 0.06 21.09 15.28
CA VAL A 228 -1.08 21.26 14.38
C VAL A 228 -2.08 20.16 14.71
N LEU A 229 -3.36 20.51 14.72
CA LEU A 229 -4.45 19.62 15.05
C LEU A 229 -5.53 19.73 13.97
N ASP A 230 -5.86 18.59 13.38
CA ASP A 230 -6.99 18.42 12.49
C ASP A 230 -8.10 17.65 13.18
N ILE A 231 -9.32 18.12 13.01
CA ILE A 231 -10.51 17.46 13.50
C ILE A 231 -11.50 17.37 12.35
N PHE A 232 -11.94 16.17 12.04
CA PHE A 232 -12.85 15.91 10.95
C PHE A 232 -14.02 15.04 11.40
N GLN A 233 -15.23 15.47 11.09
CA GLN A 233 -16.46 14.72 11.33
C GLN A 233 -16.97 14.11 10.03
N TYR A 234 -17.40 12.86 10.11
CA TYR A 234 -17.92 12.13 8.97
C TYR A 234 -19.01 11.13 9.38
N GLU A 235 -19.84 10.73 8.40
CA GLU A 235 -20.73 9.58 8.57
C GLU A 235 -19.97 8.32 8.18
N ASP A 236 -20.10 7.26 8.99
CA ASP A 236 -19.39 5.99 8.80
C ASP A 236 -19.49 5.46 7.36
N HIS A 237 -20.67 5.57 6.78
CA HIS A 237 -21.00 5.05 5.46
C HIS A 237 -20.59 5.98 4.28
N TRP A 238 -19.87 7.09 4.49
CA TRP A 238 -19.53 8.01 3.39
C TRP A 238 -18.54 7.40 2.39
N TRP A 239 -17.66 6.53 2.86
CA TRP A 239 -16.67 5.86 2.03
C TRP A 239 -16.58 4.36 2.32
N GLU A 240 -17.44 3.82 3.17
CA GLU A 240 -17.68 2.38 3.18
C GLU A 240 -18.41 2.00 1.88
N PRO A 241 -17.97 0.92 1.21
CA PRO A 241 -18.71 0.40 0.09
C PRO A 241 -20.14 0.02 0.52
N GLU A 242 -21.18 0.62 -0.06
CA GLU A 242 -22.58 0.28 0.27
C GLU A 242 -22.78 -1.23 0.07
N HIS A 243 -23.17 -1.93 1.14
CA HIS A 243 -23.56 -3.33 1.08
C HIS A 243 -24.96 -3.45 0.46
N ASP A 244 -25.16 -4.46 -0.36
CA ASP A 244 -26.41 -4.65 -1.08
C ASP A 244 -27.54 -5.26 -0.22
N SER A 245 -27.20 -5.72 0.98
CA SER A 245 -28.10 -6.24 2.01
C SER A 245 -27.57 -5.96 3.43
N GLU A 246 -28.41 -6.22 4.43
CA GLU A 246 -28.06 -6.16 5.85
C GLU A 246 -27.66 -7.55 6.34
N LEU A 247 -26.77 -7.65 7.33
CA LEU A 247 -26.30 -8.95 7.83
C LEU A 247 -27.47 -9.85 8.31
N GLY A 248 -27.57 -11.03 7.71
CA GLY A 248 -28.60 -12.04 7.94
C GLY A 248 -29.70 -12.09 6.88
N ASP A 249 -29.69 -11.21 5.88
CA ASP A 249 -30.65 -11.17 4.78
C ASP A 249 -30.04 -11.75 3.48
N ASP A 250 -30.06 -13.08 3.34
CA ASP A 250 -29.58 -13.77 2.13
C ASP A 250 -30.39 -13.39 0.89
N ILE A 251 -29.72 -12.61 0.03
CA ILE A 251 -30.20 -12.17 -1.26
C ILE A 251 -29.46 -12.84 -2.43
N HIS A 252 -28.46 -13.68 -2.18
CA HIS A 252 -27.62 -14.32 -3.18
C HIS A 252 -27.68 -15.83 -3.04
N GLY A 253 -28.17 -16.53 -4.06
CA GLY A 253 -28.39 -17.96 -3.92
C GLY A 253 -27.10 -18.80 -3.90
N ASP A 254 -27.10 -19.86 -3.09
CA ASP A 254 -25.97 -20.79 -2.84
C ASP A 254 -25.66 -21.77 -3.99
N VAL A 255 -26.43 -21.72 -5.08
CA VAL A 255 -26.34 -22.66 -6.20
C VAL A 255 -26.56 -21.97 -7.55
N ALA A 256 -26.00 -22.56 -8.61
CA ALA A 256 -25.95 -21.96 -9.94
C ALA A 256 -27.35 -21.61 -10.52
N ASP A 257 -28.38 -22.39 -10.14
CA ASP A 257 -29.78 -22.15 -10.55
C ASP A 257 -30.41 -20.89 -9.90
N SER A 258 -29.87 -20.44 -8.77
CA SER A 258 -30.30 -19.26 -8.01
C SER A 258 -29.24 -18.16 -7.94
N ALA A 259 -28.15 -18.32 -8.69
CA ALA A 259 -27.05 -17.37 -8.69
C ALA A 259 -27.52 -15.96 -9.09
N SER A 260 -26.96 -14.97 -8.41
CA SER A 260 -27.17 -13.55 -8.71
C SER A 260 -26.48 -13.20 -10.02
N ALA A 261 -27.17 -12.50 -10.92
CA ALA A 261 -26.58 -12.12 -12.20
C ALA A 261 -25.61 -10.95 -12.01
N LEU A 262 -24.33 -11.19 -12.27
CA LEU A 262 -23.28 -10.17 -12.23
C LEU A 262 -23.08 -9.58 -13.63
N ILE A 263 -23.32 -8.28 -13.76
CA ILE A 263 -23.19 -7.56 -15.02
C ILE A 263 -21.87 -6.79 -14.99
N LEU A 264 -20.92 -7.18 -15.85
CA LEU A 264 -19.64 -6.50 -15.97
C LEU A 264 -19.78 -5.24 -16.82
N ASP A 265 -19.70 -4.07 -16.20
CA ASP A 265 -19.71 -2.79 -16.89
C ASP A 265 -18.27 -2.43 -17.30
N SER A 266 -18.03 -2.31 -18.60
CA SER A 266 -16.67 -2.16 -19.17
C SER A 266 -15.69 -3.30 -18.80
N GLY A 267 -16.22 -4.49 -18.50
CA GLY A 267 -15.40 -5.65 -18.14
C GLY A 267 -15.08 -5.76 -16.65
N PHE A 268 -15.73 -4.99 -15.78
CA PHE A 268 -15.50 -5.03 -14.34
C PHE A 268 -16.81 -4.87 -13.55
N SER A 269 -16.88 -5.43 -12.36
CA SER A 269 -17.95 -5.18 -11.38
C SER A 269 -17.46 -5.46 -9.97
N THR A 270 -17.87 -4.61 -9.03
CA THR A 270 -17.68 -4.77 -7.58
C THR A 270 -19.02 -5.05 -6.90
N ILE A 271 -19.01 -5.90 -5.88
CA ILE A 271 -20.16 -6.19 -5.01
C ILE A 271 -19.68 -6.14 -3.56
N ASN A 272 -20.44 -5.51 -2.68
CA ASN A 272 -20.20 -5.60 -1.23
C ASN A 272 -21.41 -6.30 -0.62
N SER A 273 -21.17 -7.41 0.08
CA SER A 273 -22.24 -8.24 0.63
C SER A 273 -21.78 -8.99 1.87
N HIS A 274 -22.54 -9.99 2.30
CA HIS A 274 -22.33 -10.69 3.55
C HIS A 274 -22.44 -12.20 3.40
N ILE A 275 -21.52 -12.91 4.06
CA ILE A 275 -21.73 -14.30 4.45
C ILE A 275 -22.63 -14.28 5.69
N ASP A 276 -23.92 -14.56 5.50
CA ASP A 276 -24.97 -14.28 6.49
C ASP A 276 -25.06 -15.29 7.63
N TRP A 277 -24.62 -16.52 7.37
CA TRP A 277 -24.55 -17.58 8.39
C TRP A 277 -23.44 -18.58 8.13
N THR A 278 -23.18 -19.41 9.14
CA THR A 278 -22.28 -20.56 9.02
C THR A 278 -22.63 -21.47 7.82
N GLY A 279 -21.70 -21.57 6.87
CA GLY A 279 -21.83 -22.41 5.69
C GLY A 279 -22.69 -21.80 4.59
N ASP A 280 -22.95 -20.50 4.68
CA ASP A 280 -23.51 -19.70 3.59
C ASP A 280 -22.54 -19.62 2.41
N ILE A 281 -23.11 -19.51 1.21
CA ILE A 281 -22.38 -19.44 -0.04
C ILE A 281 -23.11 -18.44 -0.92
N ASP A 282 -22.41 -17.43 -1.39
CA ASP A 282 -22.98 -16.49 -2.36
C ASP A 282 -22.50 -16.84 -3.76
N GLN A 283 -23.43 -17.17 -4.65
CA GLN A 283 -23.10 -17.51 -6.04
C GLN A 283 -23.53 -16.43 -7.02
N PHE A 284 -22.61 -16.09 -7.92
CA PHE A 284 -22.77 -15.10 -8.97
C PHE A 284 -22.60 -15.73 -10.35
N SER A 285 -23.52 -15.46 -11.28
CA SER A 285 -23.38 -15.87 -12.68
C SER A 285 -22.80 -14.71 -13.49
N VAL A 286 -21.71 -14.96 -14.22
CA VAL A 286 -21.03 -13.98 -15.06
C VAL A 286 -20.96 -14.48 -16.50
N GLN A 287 -21.27 -13.61 -17.45
CA GLN A 287 -21.12 -13.88 -18.88
C GLN A 287 -19.86 -13.18 -19.39
N VAL A 288 -18.95 -13.96 -19.97
CA VAL A 288 -17.64 -13.50 -20.41
C VAL A 288 -17.39 -13.89 -21.86
N ASN A 289 -16.55 -13.13 -22.56
CA ASN A 289 -16.03 -13.55 -23.85
C ASN A 289 -14.75 -14.38 -23.66
N ASP A 290 -14.15 -14.85 -24.76
CA ASP A 290 -12.80 -15.43 -24.74
C ASP A 290 -11.80 -14.42 -24.14
N GLY A 291 -11.02 -14.83 -23.15
CA GLY A 291 -10.08 -13.96 -22.42
C GLY A 291 -9.81 -14.41 -21.00
N GLN A 292 -9.57 -13.45 -20.09
CA GLN A 292 -9.31 -13.71 -18.68
C GLN A 292 -10.50 -13.36 -17.81
N LEU A 293 -10.82 -14.23 -16.87
CA LEU A 293 -11.74 -13.96 -15.78
C LEU A 293 -10.94 -13.94 -14.48
N SER A 294 -10.93 -12.79 -13.82
CA SER A 294 -10.28 -12.58 -12.53
C SER A 294 -11.35 -12.28 -11.48
N ALA A 295 -11.21 -12.88 -10.30
CA ALA A 295 -12.07 -12.63 -9.16
C ALA A 295 -11.21 -12.44 -7.92
N TYR A 296 -11.44 -11.33 -7.22
CA TYR A 296 -10.79 -10.99 -5.96
C TYR A 296 -11.87 -10.80 -4.90
N VAL A 297 -11.70 -11.39 -3.72
CA VAL A 297 -12.57 -11.15 -2.59
C VAL A 297 -11.75 -10.60 -1.43
N TYR A 298 -12.11 -9.42 -0.94
CA TYR A 298 -11.55 -8.78 0.23
C TYR A 298 -12.40 -9.13 1.45
N GLN A 299 -11.76 -9.38 2.58
CA GLN A 299 -12.47 -9.52 3.85
C GLN A 299 -12.95 -8.16 4.37
N GLY A 300 -14.12 -8.15 5.03
CA GLY A 300 -14.63 -6.96 5.70
C GLY A 300 -14.09 -6.82 7.12
N GLU A 301 -14.96 -6.63 8.12
CA GLU A 301 -14.58 -6.26 9.50
C GLU A 301 -13.87 -7.36 10.32
N THR A 302 -13.67 -8.55 9.76
CA THR A 302 -13.22 -9.74 10.52
C THR A 302 -12.20 -10.54 9.72
N ASP A 303 -11.20 -11.09 10.43
CA ASP A 303 -10.12 -11.95 9.89
C ASP A 303 -10.62 -13.34 9.45
N ASN A 304 -11.51 -13.33 8.46
CA ASN A 304 -12.19 -14.53 7.97
C ASN A 304 -11.50 -15.10 6.74
N LEU A 305 -11.21 -16.40 6.80
CA LEU A 305 -10.65 -17.13 5.65
C LEU A 305 -11.73 -17.34 4.58
N LEU A 306 -11.82 -16.40 3.66
CA LEU A 306 -12.70 -16.45 2.50
C LEU A 306 -12.13 -17.38 1.41
N ARG A 307 -13.04 -17.95 0.63
CA ARG A 307 -12.73 -18.88 -0.45
C ARG A 307 -13.51 -18.50 -1.70
N ILE A 308 -12.83 -18.51 -2.85
CA ILE A 308 -13.47 -18.35 -4.15
C ILE A 308 -13.46 -19.68 -4.88
N SER A 309 -14.60 -20.05 -5.47
CA SER A 309 -14.71 -21.16 -6.40
C SER A 309 -15.33 -20.72 -7.72
N VAL A 310 -14.77 -21.18 -8.84
CA VAL A 310 -15.27 -20.86 -10.18
C VAL A 310 -15.67 -22.15 -10.89
N THR A 311 -16.90 -22.18 -11.41
CA THR A 311 -17.44 -23.31 -12.17
C THR A 311 -17.87 -22.89 -13.57
N ASP A 312 -17.72 -23.81 -14.53
CA ASP A 312 -18.20 -23.62 -15.90
C ASP A 312 -19.73 -23.79 -16.02
N HIS A 313 -20.28 -23.53 -17.21
CA HIS A 313 -21.70 -23.72 -17.51
C HIS A 313 -22.26 -25.13 -17.20
N ASP A 314 -21.41 -26.16 -17.28
CA ASP A 314 -21.79 -27.55 -17.02
C ASP A 314 -21.68 -27.91 -15.53
N GLY A 315 -21.21 -26.97 -14.69
CA GLY A 315 -21.01 -27.12 -13.25
C GLY A 315 -19.71 -27.82 -12.87
N ASN A 316 -18.74 -27.90 -13.78
CA ASN A 316 -17.41 -28.41 -13.46
C ASN A 316 -16.60 -27.31 -12.75
N LEU A 317 -15.93 -27.67 -11.65
CA LEU A 317 -15.00 -26.79 -10.96
C LEU A 317 -13.74 -26.60 -11.82
N ILE A 318 -13.45 -25.35 -12.16
CA ILE A 318 -12.30 -24.97 -13.00
C ILE A 318 -11.30 -24.07 -12.27
N GLY A 319 -11.70 -23.50 -11.13
CA GLY A 319 -10.83 -22.73 -10.26
C GLY A 319 -11.28 -22.79 -8.82
N LEU A 320 -10.32 -22.87 -7.89
CA LEU A 320 -10.56 -22.85 -6.46
C LEU A 320 -9.33 -22.24 -5.78
N THR A 321 -9.54 -21.19 -5.00
CA THR A 321 -8.49 -20.53 -4.23
C THR A 321 -9.00 -20.29 -2.82
N GLN A 322 -8.10 -20.26 -1.85
CA GLN A 322 -8.38 -19.88 -0.48
C GLN A 322 -7.48 -18.70 -0.13
N GLY A 323 -8.08 -17.70 0.52
CA GLY A 323 -7.40 -16.53 1.01
C GLY A 323 -6.77 -16.68 2.39
N ASP A 324 -6.05 -15.64 2.79
CA ASP A 324 -5.59 -15.38 4.15
C ASP A 324 -6.35 -14.17 4.75
N ALA A 325 -5.73 -13.41 5.65
CA ALA A 325 -6.29 -12.22 6.27
C ALA A 325 -6.41 -11.02 5.32
N GLU A 326 -5.94 -11.09 4.07
CA GLU A 326 -6.15 -10.02 3.09
C GLU A 326 -7.28 -10.35 2.12
N GLY A 327 -7.78 -11.59 2.14
CA GLY A 327 -8.79 -12.09 1.22
C GLY A 327 -8.25 -13.14 0.25
N ALA A 328 -9.00 -13.44 -0.81
CA ALA A 328 -8.66 -14.50 -1.78
C ALA A 328 -8.73 -14.00 -3.22
N TRP A 329 -7.85 -14.52 -4.08
CA TRP A 329 -7.78 -14.14 -5.49
C TRP A 329 -7.60 -15.34 -6.42
N ILE A 330 -8.28 -15.28 -7.57
CA ILE A 330 -8.13 -16.26 -8.64
C ILE A 330 -8.26 -15.61 -10.01
N GLU A 331 -7.42 -16.05 -10.95
CA GLU A 331 -7.48 -15.65 -12.35
C GLU A 331 -7.42 -16.87 -13.26
N LEU A 332 -8.26 -16.88 -14.29
CA LEU A 332 -8.48 -18.04 -15.16
C LEU A 332 -8.62 -17.62 -16.63
N SER A 333 -7.91 -18.34 -17.50
CA SER A 333 -8.19 -18.37 -18.93
C SER A 333 -9.54 -19.03 -19.21
N VAL A 334 -10.46 -18.27 -19.79
CA VAL A 334 -11.83 -18.72 -20.06
C VAL A 334 -12.21 -18.51 -21.53
N ALA A 335 -12.95 -19.48 -22.07
CA ALA A 335 -13.57 -19.33 -23.38
C ALA A 335 -14.89 -18.55 -23.28
N ASP A 336 -15.35 -17.98 -24.40
CA ASP A 336 -16.67 -17.35 -24.53
C ASP A 336 -17.80 -18.25 -23.95
N GLY A 337 -18.48 -17.77 -22.91
CA GLY A 337 -19.45 -18.56 -22.17
C GLY A 337 -19.97 -17.94 -20.87
N ASP A 338 -20.80 -18.71 -20.17
CA ASP A 338 -21.33 -18.37 -18.85
C ASP A 338 -20.56 -19.16 -17.78
N TYR A 339 -20.15 -18.48 -16.71
CA TYR A 339 -19.43 -19.05 -15.57
C TYR A 339 -20.11 -18.64 -14.27
N TYR A 340 -19.80 -19.37 -13.19
CA TYR A 340 -20.31 -19.06 -11.86
C TYR A 340 -19.16 -18.92 -10.88
N VAL A 341 -19.06 -17.74 -10.27
CA VAL A 341 -18.13 -17.41 -9.19
C VAL A 341 -18.90 -17.52 -7.88
N ALA A 342 -18.36 -18.26 -6.92
CA ALA A 342 -18.97 -18.39 -5.60
C ALA A 342 -17.98 -18.03 -4.50
N VAL A 343 -18.46 -17.34 -3.49
CA VAL A 343 -17.72 -16.92 -2.29
C VAL A 343 -18.28 -17.67 -1.09
N ASP A 344 -17.41 -18.22 -0.25
CA ASP A 344 -17.80 -18.84 1.02
C ASP A 344 -16.72 -18.69 2.11
N SER A 345 -17.09 -18.92 3.36
CA SER A 345 -16.19 -18.86 4.51
C SER A 345 -15.80 -20.25 5.04
N ILE A 346 -14.49 -20.49 5.21
CA ILE A 346 -13.96 -21.79 5.66
C ILE A 346 -14.08 -21.97 7.17
N ASN A 347 -13.87 -20.91 7.94
CA ASN A 347 -13.99 -20.94 9.40
C ASN A 347 -15.46 -20.94 9.87
N SER A 348 -16.41 -20.87 8.93
CA SER A 348 -17.86 -20.94 9.19
C SER A 348 -18.40 -19.75 9.98
N GLU A 349 -17.71 -18.61 9.91
CA GLU A 349 -18.10 -17.35 10.53
C GLU A 349 -18.86 -16.46 9.55
N THR A 350 -19.65 -15.53 10.10
CA THR A 350 -20.37 -14.52 9.34
C THR A 350 -19.46 -13.32 9.13
N SER A 351 -19.44 -12.77 7.92
CA SER A 351 -18.51 -11.70 7.52
C SER A 351 -19.16 -10.79 6.50
N SER A 352 -18.82 -9.50 6.51
CA SER A 352 -18.86 -8.70 5.29
C SER A 352 -17.72 -9.10 4.36
N TYR A 353 -17.92 -8.88 3.06
CA TYR A 353 -16.89 -9.03 2.05
C TYR A 353 -17.13 -8.07 0.87
N THR A 354 -16.06 -7.75 0.15
CA THR A 354 -16.10 -7.08 -1.15
C THR A 354 -15.60 -8.05 -2.21
N LEU A 355 -16.40 -8.30 -3.25
CA LEU A 355 -16.07 -9.15 -4.39
C LEU A 355 -15.91 -8.30 -5.64
N ASP A 356 -14.69 -8.28 -6.17
CA ASP A 356 -14.38 -7.75 -7.48
C ASP A 356 -14.33 -8.89 -8.50
N VAL A 357 -15.05 -8.72 -9.61
CA VAL A 357 -14.99 -9.63 -10.75
C VAL A 357 -14.72 -8.83 -12.00
N SER A 358 -13.76 -9.31 -12.77
CA SER A 358 -13.30 -8.64 -13.96
C SER A 358 -13.07 -9.62 -15.10
N HIS A 359 -13.37 -9.14 -16.30
CA HIS A 359 -13.15 -9.82 -17.56
C HIS A 359 -12.50 -8.84 -18.51
N TRP A 360 -11.32 -9.18 -18.98
CA TRP A 360 -10.67 -8.43 -20.05
C TRP A 360 -10.29 -9.36 -21.19
N SER A 361 -10.45 -8.81 -22.39
CA SER A 361 -10.03 -9.42 -23.65
C SER A 361 -8.82 -8.67 -24.19
N ASP A 362 -7.73 -8.72 -23.44
CA ASP A 362 -6.43 -8.64 -24.09
C ASP A 362 -6.06 -10.05 -24.50
N GLU A 363 -5.45 -10.20 -25.68
CA GLU A 363 -4.99 -11.52 -26.17
C GLU A 363 -4.32 -12.27 -25.01
N THR A 364 -4.65 -13.56 -24.88
CA THR A 364 -4.21 -14.46 -23.79
C THR A 364 -2.85 -14.04 -23.22
N TRP A 365 -2.85 -13.40 -22.05
CA TRP A 365 -1.60 -13.11 -21.31
C TRP A 365 -0.91 -14.40 -20.86
N GLU A 366 -1.61 -15.53 -20.86
CA GLU A 366 -0.97 -16.82 -21.06
C GLU A 366 -0.37 -16.83 -22.47
N HIS A 367 0.90 -16.47 -22.57
CA HIS A 367 1.75 -17.15 -23.52
C HIS A 367 1.60 -18.65 -23.22
N GLU A 368 0.84 -19.38 -24.05
CA GLU A 368 0.82 -20.83 -23.95
C GLU A 368 2.28 -21.30 -23.90
N ALA A 369 2.59 -22.15 -22.92
CA ALA A 369 3.92 -22.71 -22.84
C ALA A 369 4.29 -23.28 -24.21
N ASP A 370 5.50 -22.97 -24.67
CA ASP A 370 5.96 -23.37 -26.01
C ASP A 370 6.07 -24.90 -26.18
N SER A 371 6.00 -25.62 -25.05
CA SER A 371 6.00 -27.07 -24.88
C SER A 371 4.94 -27.52 -23.88
N MET A 372 4.57 -28.80 -23.95
CA MET A 372 3.85 -29.47 -22.85
C MET A 372 4.87 -30.08 -21.89
N MET A 373 4.56 -30.11 -20.59
CA MET A 373 5.38 -30.82 -19.60
C MET A 373 5.76 -32.25 -20.05
N GLY A 374 7.06 -32.51 -20.11
CA GLY A 374 7.69 -33.74 -20.57
C GLY A 374 8.23 -33.71 -22.02
N ASP A 375 7.99 -32.62 -22.77
CA ASP A 375 8.50 -32.42 -24.12
C ASP A 375 9.71 -31.47 -24.12
N ASP A 376 10.91 -32.04 -23.96
CA ASP A 376 12.18 -31.28 -23.96
C ASP A 376 12.49 -30.77 -25.38
N ILE A 377 12.11 -29.53 -25.64
CA ILE A 377 12.27 -28.86 -26.95
C ILE A 377 13.46 -27.90 -26.99
N HIS A 378 14.02 -27.52 -25.84
CA HIS A 378 15.18 -26.65 -25.75
C HIS A 378 16.46 -27.49 -25.77
N THR A 379 17.62 -26.86 -25.95
CA THR A 379 18.91 -27.56 -25.94
C THR A 379 19.58 -27.35 -24.60
N ASN A 380 20.30 -28.36 -24.10
CA ASN A 380 21.12 -28.25 -22.90
C ASN A 380 22.56 -27.74 -23.20
N GLU A 381 22.87 -27.39 -24.46
CA GLU A 381 24.19 -26.92 -24.89
C GLU A 381 24.18 -25.44 -25.30
N ILE A 382 25.07 -24.64 -24.69
CA ILE A 382 25.37 -23.27 -25.13
C ILE A 382 25.94 -23.29 -26.55
N GLY A 383 25.26 -22.63 -27.48
CA GLY A 383 25.68 -22.56 -28.86
C GLY A 383 24.59 -22.10 -29.82
N PRO A 384 24.84 -22.19 -31.14
CA PRO A 384 23.96 -21.63 -32.17
C PRO A 384 22.59 -22.33 -32.27
N GLU A 385 22.44 -23.50 -31.66
CA GLU A 385 21.17 -24.25 -31.63
C GLU A 385 20.29 -23.86 -30.43
N ALA A 386 20.74 -22.94 -29.56
CA ALA A 386 19.94 -22.38 -28.47
C ALA A 386 18.65 -21.74 -28.98
N THR A 387 17.58 -21.81 -28.19
CA THR A 387 16.28 -21.23 -28.58
C THR A 387 16.40 -19.72 -28.67
N ILE A 388 16.03 -19.14 -29.81
CA ILE A 388 16.15 -17.70 -30.04
C ILE A 388 14.99 -16.98 -29.35
N LEU A 389 15.29 -16.06 -28.43
CA LEU A 389 14.34 -15.09 -27.92
C LEU A 389 14.29 -13.92 -28.90
N GLU A 390 13.18 -13.79 -29.62
CA GLU A 390 12.97 -12.68 -30.54
C GLU A 390 12.60 -11.42 -29.75
N ASN A 391 13.41 -10.35 -29.85
CA ASN A 391 13.08 -9.08 -29.21
C ASN A 391 11.78 -8.52 -29.82
N THR A 392 10.82 -8.18 -28.96
CA THR A 392 9.57 -7.53 -29.39
C THR A 392 9.81 -6.04 -29.66
N ASP A 393 8.81 -5.34 -30.23
CA ASP A 393 8.88 -3.89 -30.48
C ASP A 393 9.03 -3.04 -29.18
N TYR A 394 8.97 -3.67 -27.99
CA TYR A 394 8.93 -3.02 -26.67
C TYR A 394 10.17 -3.26 -25.80
N ASP A 395 11.28 -3.77 -26.36
CA ASP A 395 12.52 -4.08 -25.62
C ASP A 395 12.31 -5.02 -24.40
N TYR A 396 11.21 -5.77 -24.44
CA TYR A 396 10.80 -6.78 -23.46
C TYR A 396 10.43 -8.07 -24.19
N THR A 397 10.74 -9.22 -23.61
CA THR A 397 10.39 -10.54 -24.14
C THR A 397 10.07 -11.47 -22.97
N GLN A 398 8.97 -12.21 -23.08
CA GLN A 398 8.60 -13.27 -22.16
C GLN A 398 8.50 -14.60 -22.91
N ASN A 399 8.98 -15.69 -22.32
CA ASN A 399 8.76 -17.05 -22.81
C ASN A 399 8.35 -17.97 -21.67
N ILE A 400 7.33 -18.80 -21.88
CA ILE A 400 6.85 -19.77 -20.90
C ILE A 400 7.21 -21.17 -21.40
N SER A 401 7.83 -21.97 -20.54
CA SER A 401 8.24 -23.35 -20.85
C SER A 401 8.31 -24.20 -19.57
N HIS A 402 8.90 -25.40 -19.66
CA HIS A 402 8.94 -26.36 -18.56
C HIS A 402 10.36 -26.87 -18.33
N ILE A 403 10.73 -27.02 -17.05
CA ILE A 403 11.83 -27.91 -16.66
C ILE A 403 11.24 -29.30 -16.49
N ASP A 404 11.41 -30.15 -17.51
CA ASP A 404 10.60 -31.37 -17.70
C ASP A 404 10.94 -32.50 -16.73
N PHE A 405 12.18 -32.52 -16.24
CA PHE A 405 12.67 -33.52 -15.29
C PHE A 405 13.88 -33.02 -14.49
N GLU A 406 14.20 -33.70 -13.39
CA GLU A 406 15.38 -33.38 -12.57
C GLU A 406 16.67 -33.41 -13.40
N GLY A 407 17.38 -32.27 -13.43
CA GLY A 407 18.62 -32.09 -14.19
C GLY A 407 18.43 -31.68 -15.66
N ASP A 408 17.21 -31.34 -16.06
CA ASP A 408 16.92 -30.68 -17.33
C ASP A 408 17.48 -29.24 -17.37
N LEU A 409 17.86 -28.79 -18.57
CA LEU A 409 18.49 -27.49 -18.83
C LEU A 409 17.97 -26.89 -20.12
N ASP A 410 17.43 -25.68 -20.02
CA ASP A 410 16.97 -24.93 -21.17
C ASP A 410 17.93 -23.79 -21.50
N ILE A 411 18.51 -23.83 -22.70
CA ILE A 411 19.39 -22.76 -23.18
C ILE A 411 18.69 -21.89 -24.24
N TYR A 412 18.60 -20.61 -23.91
CA TYR A 412 18.12 -19.54 -24.79
C TYR A 412 19.26 -18.66 -25.31
N GLN A 413 19.04 -17.97 -26.42
CA GLN A 413 19.95 -16.95 -26.95
C GLN A 413 19.19 -15.66 -27.30
N PHE A 414 19.83 -14.52 -27.06
CA PHE A 414 19.34 -13.21 -27.49
C PHE A 414 20.48 -12.33 -28.01
N VAL A 415 20.12 -11.31 -28.79
CA VAL A 415 21.05 -10.25 -29.21
C VAL A 415 20.70 -9.01 -28.39
N ALA A 416 21.66 -8.47 -27.66
CA ALA A 416 21.43 -7.31 -26.81
C ALA A 416 21.00 -6.10 -27.66
N ALA A 417 19.84 -5.53 -27.35
CA ALA A 417 19.32 -4.33 -28.02
C ALA A 417 19.85 -3.03 -27.42
N GLU A 418 20.26 -3.06 -26.15
CA GLU A 418 20.71 -1.91 -25.39
C GLU A 418 21.99 -2.25 -24.58
N SER A 419 22.41 -1.35 -23.69
CA SER A 419 23.62 -1.51 -22.87
C SER A 419 23.45 -2.33 -21.58
N PHE A 420 22.20 -2.60 -21.18
CA PHE A 420 21.86 -3.52 -20.09
C PHE A 420 20.77 -4.51 -20.50
N ALA A 421 20.83 -5.70 -19.91
CA ALA A 421 19.79 -6.71 -19.96
C ALA A 421 19.38 -7.08 -18.52
N SER A 422 18.10 -7.02 -18.21
CA SER A 422 17.52 -7.65 -17.03
C SER A 422 17.02 -9.02 -17.43
N VAL A 423 17.44 -10.05 -16.70
CA VAL A 423 17.00 -11.43 -16.94
C VAL A 423 16.43 -11.98 -15.64
N THR A 424 15.20 -12.46 -15.69
CA THR A 424 14.49 -13.00 -14.52
C THR A 424 13.75 -14.27 -14.91
N VAL A 425 13.69 -15.25 -14.00
CA VAL A 425 12.85 -16.44 -14.14
C VAL A 425 11.98 -16.63 -12.91
N TYR A 426 10.75 -17.10 -13.09
CA TYR A 426 9.87 -17.48 -11.98
C TYR A 426 9.09 -18.76 -12.29
N ALA A 427 8.71 -19.48 -11.23
CA ALA A 427 7.86 -20.66 -11.33
C ALA A 427 6.40 -20.23 -11.50
N ASN A 428 5.66 -20.88 -12.40
CA ASN A 428 4.23 -20.63 -12.61
C ASN A 428 3.33 -21.58 -11.81
N ASP A 429 3.84 -22.73 -11.37
CA ASP A 429 3.10 -23.75 -10.61
C ASP A 429 3.74 -23.93 -9.22
N TRP A 430 3.15 -23.32 -8.19
CA TRP A 430 3.71 -23.21 -6.84
C TRP A 430 3.29 -24.38 -5.95
N GLU A 431 3.93 -25.55 -6.14
CA GLU A 431 3.76 -26.69 -5.21
C GLU A 431 4.99 -26.99 -4.33
N SER A 432 6.09 -26.22 -4.36
CA SER A 432 7.24 -26.50 -3.48
C SER A 432 8.22 -25.34 -3.25
N GLN A 433 9.03 -25.43 -2.19
CA GLN A 433 10.19 -24.57 -1.89
C GLN A 433 11.35 -24.64 -2.91
N ASN A 434 11.11 -25.10 -4.16
CA ASN A 434 12.13 -25.20 -5.19
C ASN A 434 11.82 -24.18 -6.29
N LEU A 435 12.77 -23.29 -6.60
CA LEU A 435 12.64 -22.25 -7.64
C LEU A 435 13.53 -22.60 -8.83
N PRO A 436 13.15 -22.23 -10.08
CA PRO A 436 14.06 -22.33 -11.22
C PRO A 436 15.30 -21.47 -10.99
N GLY A 437 16.45 -21.94 -11.46
CA GLY A 437 17.69 -21.17 -11.49
C GLY A 437 17.88 -20.53 -12.85
N VAL A 438 18.51 -19.35 -12.89
CA VAL A 438 18.89 -18.68 -14.14
C VAL A 438 20.35 -18.25 -14.11
N THR A 439 21.04 -18.36 -15.24
CA THR A 439 22.43 -17.92 -15.38
C THR A 439 22.68 -17.36 -16.77
N LEU A 440 23.33 -16.20 -16.85
CA LEU A 440 23.69 -15.57 -18.12
C LEU A 440 25.13 -15.90 -18.53
N TYR A 441 25.35 -16.12 -19.83
CA TYR A 441 26.65 -16.36 -20.44
C TYR A 441 26.92 -15.41 -21.61
N ASP A 442 28.18 -15.02 -21.77
CA ASP A 442 28.64 -14.26 -22.94
C ASP A 442 28.75 -15.15 -24.21
N ALA A 443 29.04 -14.52 -25.36
CA ALA A 443 29.21 -15.20 -26.65
C ALA A 443 30.31 -16.30 -26.66
N SER A 444 31.21 -16.32 -25.67
CA SER A 444 32.27 -17.32 -25.52
C SER A 444 31.88 -18.51 -24.63
N GLY A 445 30.69 -18.46 -24.02
CA GLY A 445 30.23 -19.41 -23.02
C GLY A 445 30.82 -19.16 -21.63
N THR A 446 31.30 -17.95 -21.35
CA THR A 446 31.76 -17.55 -20.01
C THR A 446 30.58 -17.00 -19.22
N GLN A 447 30.34 -17.55 -18.04
CA GLN A 447 29.30 -17.07 -17.12
C GLN A 447 29.54 -15.60 -16.75
N MET A 448 28.46 -14.84 -16.74
CA MET A 448 28.43 -13.44 -16.35
C MET A 448 27.90 -13.30 -14.93
N GLU A 449 28.49 -12.38 -14.19
CA GLU A 449 27.99 -11.97 -12.86
C GLU A 449 27.09 -10.74 -13.03
N PRO A 450 25.93 -10.69 -12.37
CA PRO A 450 25.07 -9.51 -12.40
C PRO A 450 25.72 -8.35 -11.65
N VAL A 451 25.41 -7.11 -12.06
CA VAL A 451 25.82 -5.87 -11.36
C VAL A 451 24.87 -5.56 -10.20
N SER A 452 23.61 -5.97 -10.33
CA SER A 452 22.63 -6.04 -9.25
C SER A 452 22.04 -7.44 -9.26
N PRO A 453 22.50 -8.35 -8.38
CA PRO A 453 21.84 -9.63 -8.22
C PRO A 453 20.47 -9.42 -7.58
N SER A 454 19.49 -10.22 -7.97
CA SER A 454 18.26 -10.41 -7.19
C SER A 454 18.42 -11.67 -6.31
N ASP A 455 19.53 -11.74 -5.57
CA ASP A 455 19.91 -12.93 -4.81
C ASP A 455 19.93 -12.67 -3.29
N TYR A 456 19.54 -13.70 -2.54
CA TYR A 456 19.20 -13.70 -1.12
C TYR A 456 20.31 -13.20 -0.18
N ASN A 457 21.58 -13.23 -0.59
CA ASN A 457 22.71 -13.05 0.33
C ASN A 457 23.21 -11.61 0.51
N ASP A 458 22.82 -10.65 -0.34
CA ASP A 458 23.30 -9.26 -0.22
C ASP A 458 22.36 -8.37 0.63
N LEU A 459 21.17 -8.86 0.97
CA LEU A 459 20.25 -8.21 1.93
C LEU A 459 20.55 -8.55 3.39
N PHE A 460 21.44 -9.52 3.66
CA PHE A 460 21.74 -10.03 5.00
C PHE A 460 23.25 -10.24 5.24
N ASP A 461 24.12 -9.27 4.88
CA ASP A 461 25.48 -9.27 5.43
C ASP A 461 25.37 -9.00 6.94
N PRO A 462 25.87 -9.89 7.83
CA PRO A 462 25.89 -9.65 9.27
C PRO A 462 26.67 -8.38 9.69
N ALA A 463 27.39 -7.75 8.76
CA ALA A 463 28.11 -6.49 8.96
C ALA A 463 27.28 -5.23 8.64
N ASP A 464 26.14 -5.35 7.96
CA ASP A 464 25.30 -4.21 7.59
C ASP A 464 24.42 -3.77 8.79
N ASN A 465 24.73 -2.60 9.34
CA ASN A 465 24.05 -2.01 10.49
C ASN A 465 22.84 -1.15 10.08
N LEU A 466 21.99 -1.62 9.16
CA LEU A 466 20.68 -1.01 8.92
C LEU A 466 19.67 -1.65 9.88
N TYR A 467 19.40 -0.88 10.93
CA TYR A 467 18.56 -1.20 12.08
C TYR A 467 17.12 -1.51 11.68
N VAL A 468 16.68 -2.74 11.94
CA VAL A 468 15.35 -3.01 12.50
C VAL A 468 15.59 -3.58 13.90
N ARG A 469 14.95 -2.96 14.90
CA ARG A 469 14.98 -3.45 16.28
C ARG A 469 13.96 -4.57 16.44
N ASP A 470 14.42 -5.59 17.16
CA ASP A 470 13.66 -6.44 18.07
C ASP A 470 12.67 -7.44 17.46
N MET A 471 13.16 -8.48 16.78
CA MET A 471 13.03 -9.87 17.25
C MET A 471 13.94 -10.84 16.45
N ASP A 472 14.63 -11.72 17.18
CA ASP A 472 15.61 -12.69 16.66
C ASP A 472 14.89 -13.89 16.03
N ILE A 473 14.70 -13.87 14.70
CA ILE A 473 13.97 -14.92 13.95
C ILE A 473 14.75 -16.24 13.80
N PHE A 474 15.90 -16.39 14.47
CA PHE A 474 16.74 -17.61 14.37
C PHE A 474 17.20 -18.21 15.71
N ASP A 475 16.46 -18.04 16.82
CA ASP A 475 16.64 -18.92 17.99
C ASP A 475 15.82 -20.23 17.90
N TRP A 476 15.87 -20.87 16.72
CA TRP A 476 15.57 -22.29 16.58
C TRP A 476 16.88 -23.03 16.35
N GLU A 477 17.43 -23.55 17.45
CA GLU A 477 18.61 -24.42 17.47
C GLU A 477 18.41 -25.64 16.57
N TRP A 478 18.90 -25.57 15.33
CA TRP A 478 19.26 -26.75 14.54
C TRP A 478 20.54 -27.35 15.14
N ASN A 479 20.40 -28.17 16.17
CA ASN A 479 21.39 -29.21 16.47
C ASN A 479 20.71 -30.44 17.08
N GLU A 480 21.15 -31.60 16.59
CA GLU A 480 20.94 -32.95 17.12
C GLU A 480 19.77 -33.77 16.57
N ILE A 481 19.81 -34.04 15.25
CA ILE A 481 19.66 -35.44 14.80
C ILE A 481 20.77 -35.75 13.82
N GLU A 482 21.91 -36.24 14.33
CA GLU A 482 22.69 -37.28 13.67
C GLU A 482 23.65 -37.98 14.67
N GLU A 483 23.34 -39.26 14.89
CA GLU A 483 24.24 -40.38 15.17
C GLU A 483 24.94 -40.60 16.55
N GLU A 484 24.74 -41.84 16.99
CA GLU A 484 25.62 -42.73 17.77
C GLU A 484 25.63 -42.70 19.31
N PHE A 485 25.14 -43.82 19.85
CA PHE A 485 25.46 -44.44 21.14
C PHE A 485 26.76 -43.98 21.81
N GLU A 486 26.71 -43.62 23.10
CA GLU A 486 27.36 -44.41 24.17
C GLU A 486 26.95 -43.98 25.59
N GLU A 487 27.10 -44.96 26.47
CA GLU A 487 26.74 -45.08 27.88
C GLU A 487 27.08 -43.90 28.83
N ASP A 488 26.22 -43.82 29.85
CA ASP A 488 26.55 -43.70 31.27
C ASP A 488 26.48 -42.32 31.97
N GLN A 489 25.81 -42.38 33.13
CA GLN A 489 25.89 -41.55 34.36
C GLN A 489 24.88 -40.39 34.46
N PHE A 490 23.79 -40.58 35.23
CA PHE A 490 23.69 -40.16 36.65
C PHE A 490 23.95 -38.64 36.81
N ALA A 491 23.09 -37.80 37.37
CA ALA A 491 21.98 -37.99 38.29
C ALA A 491 21.29 -36.63 38.54
N ASP A 492 20.06 -36.68 39.08
CA ASP A 492 19.47 -35.70 40.01
C ASP A 492 19.40 -34.25 39.52
N SER A 493 18.24 -33.66 39.20
CA SER A 493 17.03 -33.50 40.04
C SER A 493 16.23 -32.37 39.35
N PHE A 494 14.90 -32.25 39.28
CA PHE A 494 13.79 -32.56 40.17
C PHE A 494 12.53 -32.73 39.29
N TYR A 495 11.64 -33.63 39.70
CA TYR A 495 10.28 -33.79 39.19
C TYR A 495 9.33 -32.72 39.73
N ASP A 496 8.32 -32.40 38.88
CA ASP A 496 6.91 -32.11 39.19
C ASP A 496 6.55 -30.78 39.84
N GLU A 497 5.43 -30.12 39.53
CA GLU A 497 4.27 -30.42 38.67
C GLU A 497 3.49 -29.09 38.64
N ASN A 498 3.09 -28.58 37.48
CA ASN A 498 1.79 -27.93 37.24
C ASN A 498 1.70 -27.47 35.78
N LEU A 499 0.90 -28.21 35.02
CA LEU A 499 0.28 -27.84 33.76
C LEU A 499 -0.78 -26.75 34.00
N GLU A 500 -0.87 -25.76 33.11
CA GLU A 500 -2.04 -25.42 32.28
C GLU A 500 -1.92 -23.98 31.72
N GLU A 501 -2.42 -23.81 30.48
CA GLU A 501 -2.51 -22.60 29.63
C GLU A 501 -1.22 -22.12 28.93
N PHE A 502 -1.09 -22.47 27.65
CA PHE A 502 -0.31 -21.70 26.67
C PHE A 502 -1.29 -20.71 26.03
N GLU A 503 -1.09 -19.41 26.27
CA GLU A 503 -1.66 -18.32 25.49
C GLU A 503 -0.91 -18.24 24.15
N GLU A 504 -1.68 -18.03 23.09
CA GLU A 504 -1.23 -17.62 21.76
C GLU A 504 -0.46 -16.29 21.90
N PHE A 505 0.78 -16.29 21.42
CA PHE A 505 1.50 -15.07 21.07
C PHE A 505 1.60 -15.07 19.55
N GLU A 506 0.70 -14.35 18.89
CA GLU A 506 0.95 -13.82 17.55
C GLU A 506 1.79 -12.56 17.73
N GLU A 507 2.99 -12.60 17.17
CA GLU A 507 3.85 -11.44 16.97
C GLU A 507 4.33 -11.47 15.50
N PRO A 508 4.65 -10.30 14.93
CA PRO A 508 4.33 -9.90 13.56
C PRO A 508 5.28 -10.47 12.50
N GLU A 509 4.72 -10.89 11.35
CA GLU A 509 5.50 -11.15 10.15
C GLU A 509 5.57 -9.90 9.26
N VAL A 510 6.76 -9.36 9.10
CA VAL A 510 7.11 -8.48 7.99
C VAL A 510 7.27 -9.34 6.75
N VAL A 511 6.33 -9.27 5.81
CA VAL A 511 6.46 -9.88 4.48
C VAL A 511 7.33 -8.96 3.63
N ILE A 512 8.59 -9.34 3.42
CA ILE A 512 9.42 -8.72 2.37
C ILE A 512 8.99 -9.34 1.05
N CYS A 513 8.15 -8.63 0.30
CA CYS A 513 7.94 -8.90 -1.13
C CYS A 513 9.29 -8.81 -1.88
N TRP A 514 9.41 -9.54 -2.99
CA TRP A 514 10.50 -9.49 -3.99
C TRP A 514 11.74 -10.39 -3.75
N VAL A 515 11.61 -11.69 -3.99
CA VAL A 515 12.78 -12.55 -4.33
C VAL A 515 12.48 -13.32 -5.63
N TRP A 516 13.19 -12.98 -6.70
CA TRP A 516 13.03 -13.57 -8.04
C TRP A 516 14.43 -13.94 -8.59
N PRO A 517 14.71 -15.20 -8.96
CA PRO A 517 16.01 -15.59 -9.52
C PRO A 517 16.37 -14.81 -10.79
N GLY A 518 17.51 -14.11 -10.78
CA GLY A 518 17.90 -13.24 -11.90
C GLY A 518 18.94 -12.17 -11.57
N GLY A 519 18.98 -11.16 -12.43
CA GLY A 519 19.78 -9.96 -12.19
C GLY A 519 19.94 -9.06 -13.40
N MET A 520 20.61 -7.92 -13.17
CA MET A 520 20.93 -6.94 -14.21
C MET A 520 22.36 -7.16 -14.71
N TYR A 521 22.52 -7.31 -16.02
CA TYR A 521 23.81 -7.61 -16.65
C TYR A 521 24.23 -6.50 -17.62
N PRO A 522 25.48 -6.03 -17.53
CA PRO A 522 26.04 -5.11 -18.51
C PRO A 522 26.32 -5.88 -19.80
N VAL A 523 25.67 -5.48 -20.88
CA VAL A 523 25.79 -6.12 -22.19
C VAL A 523 26.26 -5.11 -23.24
N THR A 524 26.73 -5.59 -24.38
CA THR A 524 27.13 -4.74 -25.50
C THR A 524 26.08 -4.85 -26.59
N GLU A 525 25.46 -3.72 -26.93
CA GLU A 525 24.48 -3.64 -28.03
C GLU A 525 25.01 -4.35 -29.29
N GLY A 526 24.21 -5.26 -29.81
CA GLY A 526 24.50 -6.05 -31.01
C GLY A 526 25.30 -7.35 -30.78
N ASP A 527 25.79 -7.61 -29.57
CA ASP A 527 26.43 -8.88 -29.22
C ASP A 527 25.39 -9.94 -28.79
N THR A 528 25.73 -11.22 -28.98
CA THR A 528 24.87 -12.37 -28.62
C THR A 528 25.22 -12.90 -27.24
N TYR A 529 24.19 -13.20 -26.45
CA TYR A 529 24.28 -13.75 -25.11
C TYR A 529 23.39 -14.99 -24.98
N PHE A 530 23.67 -15.82 -23.97
CA PHE A 530 22.93 -17.06 -23.72
C PHE A 530 22.39 -17.09 -22.28
N ILE A 531 21.17 -17.57 -22.12
CA ILE A 531 20.52 -17.73 -20.81
C ILE A 531 20.35 -19.23 -20.58
N GLU A 532 20.85 -19.73 -19.45
CA GLU A 532 20.57 -21.08 -18.96
C GLU A 532 19.50 -21.02 -17.89
N ILE A 533 18.47 -21.85 -18.02
CA ILE A 533 17.48 -22.11 -16.98
C ILE A 533 17.61 -23.56 -16.52
N ASN A 534 17.58 -23.77 -15.22
CA ASN A 534 17.76 -25.09 -14.61
C ASN A 534 16.87 -25.27 -13.37
N GLY A 535 16.97 -26.43 -12.74
CA GLY A 535 16.19 -26.78 -11.55
C GLY A 535 16.53 -26.03 -10.26
N GLY A 536 17.32 -24.94 -10.30
CA GLY A 536 17.65 -24.12 -9.12
C GLY A 536 18.77 -24.64 -8.25
N PHE A 537 18.88 -24.10 -7.04
CA PHE A 537 20.00 -24.32 -6.10
C PHE A 537 20.22 -25.80 -5.72
N ASP A 538 19.16 -26.58 -5.67
CA ASP A 538 19.20 -28.02 -5.38
C ASP A 538 18.96 -28.89 -6.62
N SER A 539 18.75 -28.27 -7.78
CA SER A 539 18.40 -28.92 -9.05
C SER A 539 17.11 -29.75 -9.00
N ARG A 540 16.20 -29.48 -8.05
CA ARG A 540 14.97 -30.25 -7.84
C ARG A 540 13.72 -29.60 -8.45
N PHE A 541 13.79 -28.35 -8.90
CA PHE A 541 12.66 -27.75 -9.58
C PHE A 541 12.36 -28.50 -10.89
N SER A 542 11.10 -28.88 -11.06
CA SER A 542 10.53 -29.45 -12.28
C SER A 542 9.09 -28.98 -12.33
N GLY A 543 8.74 -28.27 -13.40
CA GLY A 543 7.49 -27.54 -13.50
C GLY A 543 7.57 -26.43 -14.54
N GLN A 544 6.46 -25.74 -14.72
CA GLN A 544 6.38 -24.62 -15.65
C GLN A 544 7.08 -23.39 -15.07
N TYR A 545 7.84 -22.68 -15.90
CA TYR A 545 8.46 -21.41 -15.57
C TYR A 545 8.17 -20.35 -16.64
N SER A 546 8.29 -19.10 -16.24
CA SER A 546 8.32 -17.93 -17.14
C SER A 546 9.70 -17.30 -17.11
N LEU A 547 10.27 -17.08 -18.28
CA LEU A 547 11.51 -16.33 -18.49
C LEU A 547 11.18 -14.94 -19.01
N GLU A 548 11.74 -13.91 -18.38
CA GLU A 548 11.64 -12.52 -18.80
C GLU A 548 13.01 -11.94 -19.15
N LEU A 549 13.03 -11.18 -20.23
CA LEU A 549 14.20 -10.44 -20.72
C LEU A 549 13.79 -9.00 -21.06
N SER A 550 14.42 -8.03 -20.41
CA SER A 550 14.24 -6.59 -20.70
C SER A 550 15.56 -5.94 -21.09
N HIS A 551 15.56 -5.05 -22.07
CA HIS A 551 16.71 -4.26 -22.49
C HIS A 551 16.50 -2.78 -22.14
N PHE A 552 17.55 -2.11 -21.67
CA PHE A 552 17.52 -0.67 -21.39
C PHE A 552 18.92 -0.05 -21.40
N SER A 553 18.98 1.27 -21.59
CA SER A 553 20.22 2.05 -21.46
C SER A 553 20.06 3.13 -20.39
N PRO A 554 21.07 3.37 -19.54
CA PRO A 554 20.99 4.35 -18.44
C PRO A 554 20.99 5.82 -18.91
N ASP A 555 21.17 6.08 -20.21
CA ASP A 555 21.38 7.42 -20.78
C ASP A 555 20.12 8.32 -20.84
N TYR A 556 19.01 7.93 -20.19
CA TYR A 556 17.81 8.79 -20.07
C TYR A 556 17.67 9.52 -18.71
N PHE A 557 18.62 9.35 -17.78
CA PHE A 557 18.78 10.24 -16.63
C PHE A 557 19.99 11.16 -16.83
N ASP A 558 19.89 12.10 -17.75
CA ASP A 558 20.78 13.26 -17.76
C ASP A 558 20.15 14.31 -16.82
N PRO A 559 20.64 14.49 -15.57
CA PRO A 559 20.18 15.59 -14.74
C PRO A 559 20.47 16.88 -15.50
N PHE A 560 19.46 17.72 -15.71
CA PHE A 560 19.61 19.07 -16.29
C PHE A 560 20.67 19.88 -15.53
N LEU A 561 21.93 19.71 -15.90
CA LEU A 561 23.06 20.54 -15.53
C LEU A 561 23.31 21.48 -16.71
N ASP A 562 22.40 22.43 -16.89
CA ASP A 562 22.58 23.52 -17.85
C ASP A 562 23.79 24.38 -17.43
N ASP A 563 24.88 24.22 -18.17
CA ASP A 563 25.87 25.23 -18.58
C ASP A 563 26.11 26.43 -17.63
N PHE A 564 26.83 26.20 -16.52
CA PHE A 564 27.70 27.24 -15.96
C PHE A 564 29.05 27.25 -16.70
N GLU A 565 29.04 27.62 -17.99
CA GLU A 565 30.26 28.10 -18.63
C GLU A 565 30.64 29.46 -18.00
N HIS A 566 31.66 29.43 -17.15
CA HIS A 566 32.38 30.61 -16.69
C HIS A 566 32.98 31.38 -17.87
N GLU A 567 32.27 32.40 -18.36
CA GLU A 567 32.92 33.55 -19.00
C GLU A 567 33.71 34.33 -17.93
N SER A 568 34.99 33.99 -17.78
CA SER A 568 35.97 34.89 -17.16
C SER A 568 36.58 35.78 -18.24
N ASP A 569 36.07 36.99 -18.39
CA ASP A 569 36.76 38.10 -19.04
C ASP A 569 36.79 39.32 -18.07
N GLU A 570 38.02 39.80 -17.83
CA GLU A 570 38.51 40.96 -17.06
C GLU A 570 38.69 40.89 -15.53
#